data_AF-A0A4Y2EAK6-F1
#
_entry.id   AF-A0A4Y2EAK6-F1
#
_cell.length_a   1.000
_cell.length_b   1.000
_cell.length_c   1.000
_cell.angle_alpha   90.00
_cell.angle_beta   90.00
_cell.angle_gamma   90.00
#
_symmetry.space_group_name_H-M   'P 1'
#
loop_
_entity.id
_entity.type
_entity.pdbx_description
1 polymer ?
#
loop_
_entity_poly.entity_id
_entity_poly.type
_entity_poly.pdbx_seq_one_letter_code
_entity_poly.pdbx_strand_id
1 'polypeptide(L)'
;MLYALYIFTRDQQITNLCRASAQLVKHRGQICPELSGSGRRIAEIAVYESVVRFNEGRLGRLNIMKELELCISNNAISSHNKADIRRIKQGDRRAQQNTIEKRRERRKAKALVESKLTIKEGLTYEAGGI
;
A
#
# COMPACT_ATOMS: atom_id res chain seq x y z
N MET A 1 7.51 -15.24 -8.83
CA MET A 1 8.17 -13.99 -8.35
C MET A 1 7.49 -12.68 -8.78
N LEU A 2 6.20 -12.66 -9.15
CA LEU A 2 5.50 -11.43 -9.58
C LEU A 2 4.56 -10.82 -8.51
N TYR A 3 4.40 -11.47 -7.35
CA TYR A 3 3.45 -11.06 -6.30
C TYR A 3 4.03 -10.05 -5.31
N ALA A 4 5.35 -10.05 -5.10
CA ALA A 4 6.01 -9.02 -4.29
C ALA A 4 5.88 -7.64 -4.97
N LEU A 5 6.11 -7.56 -6.28
CA LEU A 5 6.16 -6.32 -7.04
C LEU A 5 4.87 -5.48 -7.03
N TYR A 6 3.67 -6.06 -6.86
CA TYR A 6 2.40 -5.30 -6.97
C TYR A 6 1.83 -4.81 -5.64
N ILE A 7 2.12 -5.51 -4.53
CA ILE A 7 1.91 -4.95 -3.19
C ILE A 7 2.98 -3.88 -2.96
N PHE A 8 4.22 -4.16 -3.39
CA PHE A 8 5.28 -3.17 -3.48
C PHE A 8 4.78 -1.97 -4.28
N THR A 9 4.26 -2.02 -5.50
CA THR A 9 3.97 -0.78 -6.26
C THR A 9 2.97 0.22 -5.64
N ARG A 10 1.92 -0.17 -4.91
CA ARG A 10 1.02 0.81 -4.24
C ARG A 10 1.56 1.29 -2.90
N ASP A 11 2.18 0.39 -2.13
CA ASP A 11 2.92 0.77 -0.93
C ASP A 11 4.14 1.61 -1.28
N GLN A 12 4.79 1.35 -2.43
CA GLN A 12 5.85 2.10 -3.10
C GLN A 12 5.32 3.43 -3.59
N GLN A 13 4.07 3.57 -4.03
CA GLN A 13 3.53 4.91 -4.30
C GLN A 13 3.43 5.71 -3.01
N ILE A 14 2.99 5.12 -1.89
CA ILE A 14 2.95 5.82 -0.60
C ILE A 14 4.36 6.02 0.00
N THR A 15 5.26 5.05 -0.12
CA THR A 15 6.66 5.19 0.35
C THR A 15 7.47 6.09 -0.56
N ASN A 16 7.20 6.13 -1.87
CA ASN A 16 7.74 7.12 -2.79
C ASN A 16 7.09 8.47 -2.53
N LEU A 17 5.80 8.56 -2.16
CA LEU A 17 5.17 9.82 -1.75
C LEU A 17 5.78 10.32 -0.44
N CYS A 18 6.03 9.44 0.55
CA CYS A 18 6.68 9.74 1.82
C CYS A 18 8.18 10.05 1.64
N ARG A 19 8.92 9.32 0.79
CA ARG A 19 10.32 9.61 0.43
C ARG A 19 10.42 10.90 -0.38
N ALA A 20 9.53 11.09 -1.36
CA ALA A 20 9.46 12.32 -2.14
C ALA A 20 9.05 13.49 -1.26
N SER A 21 8.11 13.33 -0.32
CA SER A 21 7.76 14.40 0.63
C SER A 21 8.88 14.69 1.63
N ALA A 22 9.63 13.68 2.10
CA ALA A 22 10.84 13.89 2.90
C ALA A 22 11.96 14.61 2.11
N GLN A 23 12.15 14.25 0.83
CA GLN A 23 13.09 14.93 -0.07
C GLN A 23 12.61 16.34 -0.43
N LEU A 24 11.29 16.54 -0.60
CA LEU A 24 10.67 17.85 -0.83
C LEU A 24 10.78 18.74 0.40
N VAL A 25 10.73 18.22 1.63
CA VAL A 25 10.99 19.04 2.83
C VAL A 25 12.47 19.48 2.89
N LYS A 26 13.42 18.64 2.48
CA LYS A 26 14.83 19.06 2.32
C LYS A 26 15.02 20.13 1.24
N HIS A 27 14.28 20.07 0.13
CA HIS A 27 14.38 21.04 -0.97
C HIS A 27 13.48 22.29 -0.83
N ARG A 28 12.38 22.23 -0.07
CA ARG A 28 11.37 23.31 0.03
C ARG A 28 11.86 24.56 0.76
N GLY A 29 12.94 24.48 1.52
CA GLY A 29 13.60 25.67 2.08
C GLY A 29 14.05 26.67 1.00
N GLN A 30 14.13 26.25 -0.27
CA GLN A 30 14.47 27.11 -1.41
C GLN A 30 13.25 27.61 -2.21
N ILE A 31 12.06 27.00 -2.08
CA ILE A 31 10.90 27.27 -2.96
C ILE A 31 9.85 28.17 -2.29
N CYS A 32 9.70 28.11 -0.96
CA CYS A 32 8.78 28.96 -0.20
C CYS A 32 9.46 29.53 1.06
N PRO A 33 9.93 30.80 1.03
CA PRO A 33 10.55 31.45 2.18
C PRO A 33 9.57 31.76 3.32
N GLU A 34 8.26 31.67 3.10
CA GLU A 34 7.22 31.83 4.15
C GLU A 34 7.25 30.70 5.20
N LEU A 35 7.90 29.58 4.89
CA LEU A 35 8.15 28.49 5.85
C LEU A 35 9.45 28.66 6.64
N SER A 36 10.08 29.85 6.60
CA SER A 36 11.35 30.15 7.28
C SER A 36 11.30 30.09 8.82
N GLY A 37 10.13 29.83 9.41
CA GLY A 37 9.93 29.67 10.86
C GLY A 37 9.54 28.26 11.32
N SER A 38 8.70 28.20 12.35
CA SER A 38 8.21 26.97 13.00
C SER A 38 7.53 25.98 12.05
N GLY A 39 6.98 26.46 10.92
CA GLY A 39 6.33 25.64 9.90
C GLY A 39 7.22 24.56 9.30
N ARG A 40 8.53 24.83 9.14
CA ARG A 40 9.47 23.81 8.67
C ARG A 40 9.58 22.64 9.64
N ARG A 41 9.73 22.93 10.94
CA ARG A 41 9.84 21.89 11.99
C ARG A 41 8.55 21.07 12.08
N ILE A 42 7.40 21.72 11.98
CA ILE A 42 6.10 21.04 11.99
C ILE A 42 5.97 20.11 10.78
N ALA A 43 6.37 20.57 9.59
CA ALA A 43 6.36 19.74 8.38
C ALA A 43 7.31 18.54 8.50
N GLU A 44 8.52 18.74 9.05
CA GLU A 44 9.47 17.66 9.32
C GLU A 44 8.88 16.60 10.27
N ILE A 45 8.28 17.03 11.39
CA ILE A 45 7.62 16.13 12.35
C ILE A 45 6.47 15.37 11.69
N ALA A 46 5.64 16.05 10.90
CA ALA A 46 4.53 15.41 10.20
C ALA A 46 5.00 14.33 9.22
N VAL A 47 6.12 14.56 8.52
CA VAL A 47 6.74 13.57 7.64
C VAL A 47 7.23 12.37 8.45
N TYR A 48 7.96 12.58 9.56
CA TYR A 48 8.43 11.49 10.39
C TYR A 48 7.27 10.66 10.97
N GLU A 49 6.24 11.30 11.51
CA GLU A 49 5.02 10.62 12.00
C GLU A 49 4.36 9.80 10.89
N SER A 50 4.31 10.30 9.65
CA SER A 50 3.73 9.57 8.52
C SER A 50 4.52 8.29 8.19
N VAL A 51 5.86 8.35 8.24
CA VAL A 51 6.74 7.21 7.96
C VAL A 51 6.60 6.15 9.06
N VAL A 52 6.64 6.57 10.32
CA VAL A 52 6.46 5.68 11.48
C VAL A 52 5.10 5.00 11.42
N ARG A 53 4.04 5.76 11.14
CA ARG A 53 2.68 5.23 11.05
C ARG A 53 2.46 4.28 9.89
N PHE A 54 3.19 4.46 8.78
CA PHE A 54 3.14 3.55 7.66
C PHE A 54 3.80 2.22 7.99
N ASN A 55 5.05 2.25 8.46
CA ASN A 55 5.86 1.07 8.74
C ASN A 55 5.36 0.32 9.98
N GLU A 56 5.31 0.99 11.12
CA GLU A 56 5.08 0.38 12.43
C GLU A 56 3.65 0.54 12.91
N GLY A 57 2.85 1.40 12.27
CA GLY A 57 1.49 1.70 12.71
C GLY A 57 1.47 2.63 13.91
N ARG A 58 0.46 2.48 14.76
CA ARG A 58 0.32 3.28 15.98
C ARG A 58 1.26 2.81 17.09
N LEU A 59 1.73 1.57 17.03
CA LEU A 59 2.74 1.03 17.94
C LEU A 59 4.06 1.82 17.88
N GLY A 60 4.52 2.20 16.68
CA GLY A 60 5.77 2.97 16.54
C GLY A 60 5.72 4.32 17.26
N ARG A 61 4.54 4.97 17.27
CA ARG A 61 4.33 6.18 18.06
C ARG A 61 4.44 5.92 19.56
N LEU A 62 3.95 4.79 20.06
CA LEU A 62 4.10 4.43 21.48
C LEU A 62 5.57 4.21 21.85
N ASN A 63 6.38 3.64 20.94
CA ASN A 63 7.81 3.47 21.14
C ASN A 63 8.52 4.83 21.25
N ILE A 64 8.23 5.76 20.34
CA ILE A 64 8.75 7.13 20.39
C ILE A 64 8.34 7.82 21.70
N MET A 65 7.07 7.69 22.10
CA MET A 65 6.59 8.26 23.37
C MET A 65 7.32 7.66 24.58
N LYS A 66 7.65 6.36 24.54
CA LYS A 66 8.42 5.69 25.59
C LYS A 66 9.87 6.15 25.62
N GLU A 67 10.51 6.37 24.47
CA GLU A 67 11.86 6.94 24.36
C GLU A 67 11.92 8.39 24.86
N LEU A 68 10.85 9.15 24.67
CA LEU A 68 10.68 10.50 25.22
C LEU A 68 10.26 10.50 26.71
N GLU A 69 10.29 9.34 27.37
CA GLU A 69 9.94 9.16 28.79
C GLU A 69 8.52 9.66 29.15
N LEU A 70 7.60 9.66 28.18
CA LEU A 70 6.22 10.04 28.41
C LEU A 70 5.44 8.89 29.07
N CYS A 71 4.70 9.20 30.13
CA CYS A 71 3.81 8.25 30.77
C CYS A 71 2.62 7.91 29.88
N ILE A 72 2.53 6.65 29.45
CA ILE A 72 1.43 6.15 28.62
C ILE A 72 0.51 5.28 29.48
N SER A 73 -0.79 5.55 29.45
CA SER A 73 -1.76 4.72 30.14
C SER A 73 -1.93 3.35 29.46
N ASN A 74 -2.17 2.31 30.26
CA ASN A 74 -2.46 0.96 29.74
C ASN A 74 -3.69 0.93 28.80
N ASN A 75 -4.65 1.83 29.04
CA ASN A 75 -5.82 2.00 28.18
C ASN A 75 -5.43 2.49 26.78
N ALA A 76 -4.53 3.46 26.70
CA ALA A 76 -4.01 3.94 25.41
C ALA A 76 -3.30 2.80 24.68
N ILE A 77 -2.38 2.09 25.34
CA ILE A 77 -1.64 0.96 24.76
C ILE A 77 -2.59 -0.09 24.17
N SER A 78 -3.57 -0.54 24.95
CA SER A 78 -4.54 -1.54 24.49
C SER A 78 -5.40 -1.05 23.31
N SER A 79 -5.82 0.22 23.32
CA SER A 79 -6.59 0.83 22.24
C SER A 79 -5.79 0.93 20.94
N HIS A 80 -4.53 1.34 21.03
CA HIS A 80 -3.60 1.41 19.89
C HIS A 80 -3.33 0.02 19.30
N ASN A 81 -3.07 -0.98 20.14
CA ASN A 81 -2.89 -2.37 19.70
C ASN A 81 -4.12 -2.90 18.97
N LYS A 82 -5.33 -2.68 19.51
CA LYS A 82 -6.59 -3.06 18.85
C LYS A 82 -6.74 -2.37 17.49
N ALA A 83 -6.36 -1.10 17.37
CA ALA A 83 -6.43 -0.36 16.12
C ALA A 83 -5.46 -0.89 15.07
N ASP A 84 -4.22 -1.24 15.46
CA ASP A 84 -3.23 -1.79 14.54
C ASP A 84 -3.60 -3.20 14.07
N ILE A 85 -4.14 -4.05 14.94
CA ILE A 85 -4.69 -5.35 14.55
C ILE A 85 -5.79 -5.19 13.50
N ARG A 86 -6.69 -4.20 13.66
CA ARG A 86 -7.73 -3.91 12.66
C ARG A 86 -7.13 -3.45 11.32
N ARG A 87 -6.11 -2.59 11.36
CA ARG A 87 -5.40 -2.12 10.17
C ARG A 87 -4.80 -3.28 9.38
N ILE A 88 -4.08 -4.19 10.06
CA ILE A 88 -3.44 -5.35 9.44
C ILE A 88 -4.50 -6.27 8.81
N LYS A 89 -5.54 -6.64 9.57
CA LYS A 89 -6.64 -7.48 9.06
C LYS A 89 -7.32 -6.87 7.83
N GLN A 90 -7.48 -5.56 7.79
CA GLN A 90 -8.04 -4.87 6.62
C GLN A 90 -7.07 -4.88 5.43
N GLY A 91 -5.76 -4.77 5.67
CA GLY A 91 -4.72 -4.98 4.67
C GLY A 91 -4.80 -6.38 4.05
N ASP A 92 -4.84 -7.41 4.88
CA ASP A 92 -4.90 -8.82 4.46
C ASP A 92 -6.14 -9.10 3.62
N ARG A 93 -7.31 -8.61 4.04
CA ARG A 93 -8.56 -8.72 3.27
C ARG A 93 -8.42 -8.12 1.87
N ARG A 94 -7.82 -6.93 1.75
CA ARG A 94 -7.59 -6.28 0.46
C ARG A 94 -6.59 -7.08 -0.39
N ALA A 95 -5.52 -7.59 0.19
CA ALA A 95 -4.53 -8.41 -0.51
C ALA A 95 -5.14 -9.73 -1.04
N GLN A 96 -5.97 -10.39 -0.23
CA GLN A 96 -6.71 -11.58 -0.62
C GLN A 96 -7.69 -11.29 -1.76
N GLN A 97 -8.47 -10.20 -1.65
CA GLN A 97 -9.42 -9.78 -2.68
C GLN A 97 -8.72 -9.52 -4.03
N ASN A 98 -7.63 -8.76 -4.03
CA ASN A 98 -6.82 -8.52 -5.23
C ASN A 98 -6.31 -9.82 -5.86
N THR A 99 -5.98 -10.82 -5.03
CA THR A 99 -5.53 -12.13 -5.52
C THR A 99 -6.68 -12.92 -6.15
N ILE A 100 -7.87 -12.86 -5.56
CA ILE A 100 -9.08 -13.48 -6.11
C ILE A 100 -9.46 -12.84 -7.44
N GLU A 101 -9.44 -11.52 -7.53
CA GLU A 101 -9.75 -10.77 -8.76
C GLU A 101 -8.79 -11.12 -9.89
N LYS A 102 -7.47 -11.08 -9.64
CA LYS A 102 -6.47 -11.50 -10.63
C LYS A 102 -6.66 -12.96 -11.08
N ARG A 103 -7.08 -13.86 -10.18
CA ARG A 103 -7.39 -15.25 -10.55
C ARG A 103 -8.63 -15.33 -11.44
N ARG A 104 -9.69 -14.55 -11.15
CA ARG A 104 -10.90 -14.48 -11.97
C ARG A 104 -10.60 -13.93 -13.37
N GLU A 105 -9.79 -12.88 -13.48
CA GLU A 105 -9.36 -12.32 -14.76
C GLU A 105 -8.62 -13.35 -15.61
N ARG A 106 -7.67 -14.09 -15.02
CA ARG A 106 -6.95 -15.16 -15.72
C ARG A 106 -7.88 -16.26 -16.23
N ARG A 107 -8.88 -16.66 -15.43
CA ARG A 107 -9.88 -17.66 -15.86
C ARG A 107 -10.73 -17.14 -17.02
N LYS A 108 -11.20 -15.90 -16.96
CA LYS A 108 -11.96 -15.26 -18.05
C LYS A 108 -11.14 -15.18 -19.34
N ALA A 109 -9.86 -14.80 -19.24
CA ALA A 109 -8.97 -14.74 -20.38
C ALA A 109 -8.75 -16.13 -21.01
N LYS A 110 -8.55 -17.18 -20.19
CA LYS A 110 -8.41 -18.56 -20.69
C LYS A 110 -9.67 -19.05 -21.39
N ALA A 111 -10.84 -18.83 -20.78
CA ALA A 111 -12.12 -19.22 -21.37
C ALA A 111 -12.39 -18.52 -22.71
N LEU A 112 -11.99 -17.25 -22.84
CA LEU A 112 -12.09 -16.50 -24.11
C LEU A 112 -11.15 -17.06 -25.19
N VAL A 113 -9.96 -17.54 -24.80
CA VAL A 113 -9.03 -18.19 -25.73
C VAL A 113 -9.59 -19.54 -26.17
N GLU A 114 -10.06 -20.35 -25.22
CA GLU A 114 -10.68 -21.65 -25.50
C GLU A 114 -11.90 -21.51 -26.42
N SER A 115 -12.81 -20.56 -26.16
CA SER A 115 -13.97 -20.35 -27.04
C SER A 115 -13.58 -19.93 -28.47
N LYS A 116 -12.55 -19.10 -28.61
CA LYS A 116 -12.00 -18.74 -29.94
C LYS A 116 -11.37 -19.93 -30.65
N LEU A 117 -10.73 -20.85 -29.92
CA LEU A 117 -10.18 -22.09 -30.48
C LEU A 117 -11.30 -23.03 -30.91
N THR A 118 -12.33 -23.23 -30.08
CA THR A 118 -13.48 -24.08 -30.42
C THR A 118 -14.23 -23.59 -31.67
N ILE A 119 -14.39 -22.27 -31.86
CA ILE A 119 -14.98 -21.71 -33.09
C ILE A 119 -14.13 -22.03 -34.32
N LYS A 120 -12.79 -21.91 -34.21
CA LYS A 120 -11.87 -22.27 -35.30
C LYS A 120 -11.89 -23.76 -35.61
N GLU A 121 -11.87 -24.61 -34.59
CA GLU A 121 -11.90 -26.06 -34.74
C GLU A 121 -13.25 -26.53 -35.29
N GLY A 122 -14.37 -25.97 -34.83
CA GLY A 122 -15.70 -26.23 -35.39
C GLY A 122 -15.77 -25.89 -36.89
N LEU A 123 -15.18 -24.76 -37.31
CA LEU A 123 -15.02 -24.42 -38.73
C LEU A 123 -14.10 -25.39 -39.51
N THR A 124 -13.19 -26.09 -38.83
CA THR A 124 -12.26 -27.05 -39.46
C THR A 124 -12.89 -28.43 -39.62
N TYR A 125 -13.93 -28.75 -38.86
CA TYR A 125 -14.66 -30.02 -38.90
C TYR A 125 -16.07 -29.92 -39.49
N GLU A 126 -16.51 -28.74 -39.97
CA GLU A 126 -17.72 -28.66 -40.78
C GLU A 126 -17.51 -29.48 -42.07
N ALA A 127 -18.47 -30.36 -42.33
CA ALA A 127 -18.40 -31.48 -43.26
C ALA A 127 -17.83 -31.12 -44.64
N GLY A 128 -16.79 -31.84 -45.06
CA GLY A 128 -16.31 -31.84 -46.45
C GLY A 128 -14.87 -31.38 -46.68
N GLY A 129 -13.92 -31.77 -45.82
CA GLY A 129 -12.53 -31.86 -46.24
C GLY A 129 -12.35 -33.12 -47.08
N ILE A 130 -11.99 -32.93 -48.35
CA ILE A 130 -11.79 -33.93 -49.44
C ILE A 130 -11.26 -35.28 -48.95
#